data_AF-A0A420VGR9-F1
#
_entry.id   AF-A0A420VGR9-F1
#
_cell.length_a   1.000
_cell.length_b   1.000
_cell.length_c   1.000
_cell.angle_alpha   90.00
_cell.angle_beta   90.00
_cell.angle_gamma   90.00
#
_symmetry.space_group_name_H-M   'P 1'
#
loop_
_entity.id
_entity.type
_entity.pdbx_description
1 polymer ?
#
loop_
_entity_poly.entity_id
_entity_poly.type
_entity_poly.pdbx_seq_one_letter_code
_entity_poly.pdbx_strand_id
1 'polypeptide(L)'
;METLFVVLIGAIAAVLANRNIAVFNDGLRPIVSEHIEGRLKRRELALTAFAMSFGLVIGFGIPFTLTASIILIHSILLGTDIIGLVTPKNKWGTPAAALIGGLYGWGLVVGLEGFVKLFKHLPLNFLDPLGQVGTPVVVTFMAFPALAVAMQFSVKKGVITFVTAAIARQLAVFINESGVFKIGGNAVTLNQEGIALIVGMIFLFAYAMKEKADEGSGVDLASVFSEKVISIKKNVVYLVIIGALIAGATNLVLMAGDPISLNLLAEGKRRMLGLRRLPGLSGLFR
;
A
#
# COMPACT_ATOMS: atom_id res chain seq x y z
N MET A 1 12.84 16.30 12.45
CA MET A 1 13.44 15.05 11.94
C MET A 1 12.40 14.16 11.26
N GLU A 2 11.21 14.03 11.83
CA GLU A 2 10.11 13.21 11.27
C GLU A 2 9.68 13.64 9.86
N THR A 3 9.49 14.94 9.63
CA THR A 3 9.18 15.53 8.32
C THR A 3 10.24 15.28 7.26
N LEU A 4 11.52 15.17 7.65
CA LEU A 4 12.63 14.99 6.72
C LEU A 4 12.55 13.62 6.03
N PHE A 5 12.19 12.57 6.78
CA PHE A 5 12.01 11.23 6.19
C PHE A 5 10.92 11.24 5.13
N VAL A 6 9.76 11.84 5.42
CA VAL A 6 8.63 11.90 4.48
C VAL A 6 8.99 12.68 3.22
N VAL A 7 9.68 13.81 3.36
CA VAL A 7 10.14 14.63 2.23
C VAL A 7 11.17 13.90 1.37
N LEU A 8 12.14 13.21 1.99
CA LEU A 8 13.16 12.45 1.27
C LEU A 8 12.55 11.25 0.54
N ILE A 9 11.62 10.53 1.18
CA ILE A 9 10.87 9.44 0.54
C ILE A 9 10.11 10.00 -0.66
N GLY A 10 9.40 11.13 -0.50
CA GLY A 10 8.65 11.76 -1.58
C GLY A 10 9.52 12.18 -2.77
N ALA A 11 10.67 12.81 -2.50
CA ALA A 11 11.60 13.25 -3.52
C ALA A 11 12.24 12.07 -4.28
N ILE A 12 12.71 11.05 -3.56
CA ILE A 12 13.39 9.89 -4.16
C ILE A 12 12.38 9.02 -4.93
N ALA A 13 11.18 8.80 -4.37
CA ALA A 13 10.12 8.05 -5.04
C ALA A 13 9.73 8.70 -6.39
N ALA A 14 9.53 10.02 -6.40
CA ALA A 14 9.21 10.75 -7.63
C ALA A 14 10.33 10.68 -8.68
N VAL A 15 11.59 10.70 -8.26
CA VAL A 15 12.75 10.53 -9.16
C VAL A 15 12.80 9.12 -9.75
N LEU A 16 12.53 8.10 -8.94
CA LEU A 16 12.53 6.70 -9.40
C LEU A 16 11.41 6.44 -10.40
N ALA A 17 10.22 6.99 -10.13
CA ALA A 17 9.09 6.95 -11.06
C ALA A 17 9.40 7.71 -12.36
N ASN A 18 9.99 8.92 -12.28
CA ASN A 18 10.35 9.68 -13.47
C ASN A 18 11.33 8.93 -14.37
N ARG A 19 12.35 8.29 -13.78
CA ARG A 19 13.36 7.53 -14.52
C ARG A 19 12.86 6.17 -15.04
N ASN A 20 11.62 5.76 -14.75
CA ASN A 20 11.07 4.43 -15.01
C ASN A 20 11.90 3.32 -14.32
N ILE A 21 12.53 3.62 -13.18
CA ILE A 21 13.34 2.65 -12.42
C ILE A 21 12.43 1.84 -11.50
N ALA A 22 11.53 2.52 -10.80
CA ALA A 22 10.55 1.90 -9.93
C ALA A 22 9.25 2.69 -9.99
N VAL A 23 8.14 1.96 -10.00
CA VAL A 23 6.81 2.49 -9.70
C VAL A 23 6.26 1.66 -8.56
N PHE A 24 5.57 2.33 -7.64
CA PHE A 24 5.06 1.72 -6.42
C PHE A 24 3.61 1.26 -6.57
N ASN A 25 2.89 1.82 -7.54
CA ASN A 25 1.62 1.27 -7.96
C ASN A 25 1.83 -0.06 -8.69
N ASP A 26 1.36 -1.15 -8.07
CA ASP A 26 1.45 -2.49 -8.64
C ASP A 26 0.80 -2.58 -10.04
N GLY A 27 -0.32 -1.88 -10.24
CA GLY A 27 -1.04 -1.83 -11.51
C GLY A 27 -0.28 -1.08 -12.62
N LEU A 28 0.69 -0.23 -12.27
CA LEU A 28 1.50 0.49 -13.26
C LEU A 28 2.69 -0.30 -13.78
N ARG A 29 3.15 -1.34 -13.07
CA ARG A 29 4.37 -2.08 -13.49
C ARG A 29 4.28 -2.69 -14.89
N PRO A 30 3.16 -3.32 -15.31
CA PRO A 30 3.02 -3.81 -16.67
C PRO A 30 3.02 -2.66 -17.70
N ILE A 31 2.31 -1.56 -17.41
CA ILE A 31 2.14 -0.43 -18.33
C ILE A 31 3.43 0.37 -18.52
N VAL A 32 4.22 0.52 -17.45
CA VAL A 32 5.56 1.09 -17.54
C VAL A 32 6.47 0.20 -18.38
N SER A 33 6.32 -1.13 -18.30
CA SER A 33 7.07 -2.05 -19.16
C SER A 33 6.70 -1.84 -20.64
N GLU A 34 5.41 -1.70 -20.97
CA GLU A 34 4.97 -1.38 -22.33
C GLU A 34 5.51 -0.03 -22.85
N HIS A 35 5.64 0.97 -21.97
CA HIS A 35 6.27 2.24 -22.31
C HIS A 35 7.77 2.09 -22.57
N ILE A 36 8.48 1.27 -21.80
CA ILE A 36 9.91 0.97 -22.00
C ILE A 36 10.11 0.23 -23.34
N GLU A 37 9.19 -0.67 -23.69
CA GLU A 37 9.15 -1.39 -24.96
C GLU A 37 8.71 -0.51 -26.15
N GLY A 38 8.39 0.77 -25.91
CA GLY A 38 8.04 1.75 -26.96
C GLY A 38 6.61 1.66 -27.47
N ARG A 39 5.76 0.79 -26.91
CA ARG A 39 4.36 0.60 -27.33
C ARG A 39 3.41 1.69 -26.85
N LEU A 40 3.80 2.43 -25.81
CA LEU A 40 2.95 3.42 -25.15
C LEU A 40 3.67 4.76 -25.01
N LYS A 41 2.99 5.88 -25.32
CA LYS A 41 3.61 7.21 -25.21
C LYS A 41 3.65 7.67 -23.74
N ARG A 42 4.64 8.50 -23.39
CA ARG A 42 4.80 9.04 -22.02
C ARG A 42 3.55 9.78 -21.51
N ARG A 43 2.83 10.50 -22.40
CA ARG A 43 1.60 11.21 -22.03
C ARG A 43 0.47 10.24 -21.66
N GLU A 44 0.33 9.16 -22.41
CA GLU A 44 -0.63 8.10 -22.11
C GLU A 44 -0.25 7.41 -20.80
N LEU A 45 1.04 7.14 -20.58
CA LEU A 45 1.53 6.59 -19.31
C LEU A 45 1.17 7.48 -18.12
N ALA A 46 1.37 8.79 -18.26
CA ALA A 46 1.07 9.76 -17.21
C ALA A 46 -0.44 9.83 -16.91
N LEU A 47 -1.31 9.79 -17.92
CA LEU A 47 -2.76 9.77 -17.74
C LEU A 47 -3.22 8.49 -17.07
N THR A 48 -2.69 7.35 -17.49
CA THR A 48 -3.00 6.04 -16.90
C THR A 48 -2.50 5.94 -15.46
N ALA A 49 -1.32 6.50 -15.17
CA ALA A 49 -0.78 6.64 -13.82
C ALA A 49 -1.63 7.53 -12.93
N PHE A 50 -2.10 8.66 -13.45
CA PHE A 50 -3.04 9.53 -12.75
C PHE A 50 -4.33 8.78 -12.45
N ALA A 51 -4.98 8.17 -13.45
CA ALA A 51 -6.26 7.49 -13.26
C ALA A 51 -6.20 6.36 -12.22
N MET A 52 -5.17 5.50 -12.28
CA MET A 52 -5.04 4.39 -11.32
C MET A 52 -4.62 4.83 -9.92
N SER A 53 -3.74 5.82 -9.81
CA SER A 53 -3.17 6.22 -8.52
C SER A 53 -4.05 7.24 -7.79
N PHE A 54 -4.78 8.10 -8.50
CA PHE A 54 -5.63 9.13 -7.92
C PHE A 54 -6.75 8.52 -7.07
N GLY A 55 -7.47 7.53 -7.60
CA GLY A 55 -8.55 6.87 -6.87
C GLY A 55 -8.08 6.20 -5.58
N LEU A 56 -6.90 5.57 -5.59
CA LEU A 56 -6.30 4.96 -4.41
C LEU A 56 -5.78 5.99 -3.41
N VAL A 57 -5.21 7.11 -3.84
CA VAL A 57 -4.73 8.15 -2.91
C VAL A 57 -5.91 8.84 -2.22
N ILE A 58 -6.91 9.28 -2.99
CA ILE A 58 -8.05 10.04 -2.46
C ILE A 58 -9.04 9.13 -1.73
N GLY A 59 -9.38 7.97 -2.30
CA GLY A 59 -10.39 7.08 -1.74
C GLY A 59 -9.88 6.22 -0.59
N PHE A 60 -8.57 6.03 -0.48
CA PHE A 60 -8.00 5.08 0.48
C PHE A 60 -6.81 5.65 1.24
N GLY A 61 -5.80 6.19 0.57
CA GLY A 61 -4.60 6.74 1.23
C GLY A 61 -4.91 7.81 2.27
N ILE A 62 -5.53 8.91 1.84
CA ILE A 62 -5.82 10.07 2.69
C ILE A 62 -6.79 9.72 3.82
N PRO A 63 -7.96 9.08 3.59
CA PRO A 63 -8.91 8.76 4.66
C PRO A 63 -8.30 7.92 5.79
N PHE A 64 -7.55 6.87 5.47
CA PHE A 64 -6.85 6.05 6.47
C PHE A 64 -5.76 6.83 7.21
N THR A 65 -5.04 7.68 6.48
CA THR A 65 -3.99 8.53 7.05
C THR A 65 -4.55 9.50 8.10
N LEU A 66 -5.68 10.15 7.77
CA LEU A 66 -6.35 11.09 8.66
C LEU A 66 -6.94 10.40 9.89
N THR A 67 -7.53 9.22 9.70
CA THR A 67 -8.17 8.45 10.78
C THR A 67 -7.16 7.96 11.82
N ALA A 68 -6.06 7.34 11.37
CA ALA A 68 -5.06 6.80 12.28
C ALA A 68 -4.03 7.83 12.75
N SER A 69 -4.01 9.02 12.15
CA SER A 69 -2.95 10.02 12.34
C SER A 69 -1.55 9.41 12.10
N ILE A 70 -1.46 8.49 11.14
CA ILE A 70 -0.24 7.80 10.68
C ILE A 70 -0.31 7.81 9.15
N ILE A 71 0.78 8.16 8.47
CA ILE A 71 0.76 8.27 7.00
C ILE A 71 0.73 6.87 6.37
N LEU A 72 -0.32 6.57 5.59
CA LEU A 72 -0.32 5.36 4.78
C LEU A 72 0.68 5.52 3.64
N ILE A 73 1.54 4.53 3.42
CA ILE A 73 2.59 4.59 2.41
C ILE A 73 2.04 4.82 0.99
N HIS A 74 0.84 4.32 0.72
CA HIS A 74 0.14 4.50 -0.55
C HIS A 74 -0.22 5.98 -0.82
N SER A 75 -0.44 6.79 0.22
CA SER A 75 -0.72 8.23 0.08
C SER A 75 0.47 8.98 -0.50
N ILE A 76 1.69 8.59 -0.11
CA ILE A 76 2.92 9.23 -0.58
C ILE A 76 3.41 8.61 -1.88
N LEU A 77 3.59 7.29 -1.92
CA LEU A 77 4.24 6.62 -3.04
C LEU A 77 3.42 6.69 -4.33
N LEU A 78 2.10 6.48 -4.25
CA LEU A 78 1.23 6.57 -5.43
C LEU A 78 1.10 8.01 -5.92
N GLY A 79 1.07 9.00 -5.01
CA GLY A 79 1.10 10.41 -5.39
C GLY A 79 2.40 10.79 -6.09
N THR A 80 3.53 10.26 -5.62
CA THR A 80 4.85 10.49 -6.24
C THR A 80 5.03 9.75 -7.56
N ASP A 81 4.35 8.62 -7.78
CA ASP A 81 4.31 7.96 -9.08
C ASP A 81 3.64 8.84 -10.13
N ILE A 82 2.52 9.48 -9.79
CA ILE A 82 1.85 10.45 -10.66
C ILE A 82 2.82 11.59 -11.00
N ILE A 83 3.41 12.22 -9.98
CA ILE A 83 4.33 13.37 -10.15
C ILE A 83 5.53 12.97 -11.03
N GLY A 84 6.13 11.81 -10.74
CA GLY A 84 7.29 11.32 -11.49
C GLY A 84 6.98 11.04 -12.95
N LEU A 85 5.85 10.40 -13.24
CA LEU A 85 5.48 10.01 -14.60
C LEU A 85 4.94 11.18 -15.44
N VAL A 86 4.25 12.14 -14.83
CA VAL A 86 3.81 13.39 -15.48
C VAL A 86 5.00 14.27 -15.84
N THR A 87 6.04 14.29 -15.00
CA THR A 87 7.20 15.14 -15.24
C THR A 87 8.04 14.63 -16.42
N PRO A 88 8.45 15.50 -17.37
CA PRO A 88 9.25 15.09 -18.51
C PRO A 88 10.64 14.58 -18.09
N LYS A 89 11.15 13.58 -18.83
CA LYS A 89 12.48 12.98 -18.62
C LYS A 89 13.59 13.84 -19.24
N ASN A 90 13.75 15.06 -18.74
CA ASN A 90 14.80 16.00 -19.19
C ASN A 90 15.84 16.24 -18.08
N LYS A 91 17.00 16.82 -18.44
CA LYS A 91 18.06 17.24 -17.48
C LYS A 91 17.50 18.12 -16.35
N TRP A 92 16.48 18.93 -16.65
CA TRP A 92 15.75 19.77 -15.69
C TRP A 92 14.50 19.13 -15.09
N GLY A 93 13.96 18.10 -15.74
CA GLY A 93 12.74 17.42 -15.30
C GLY A 93 12.98 16.42 -14.16
N THR A 94 14.16 15.78 -14.08
CA THR A 94 14.47 14.89 -12.94
C THR A 94 14.59 15.69 -11.62
N PRO A 95 15.32 16.82 -11.57
CA PRO A 95 15.31 17.68 -10.40
C PRO A 95 13.94 18.27 -10.07
N ALA A 96 13.16 18.67 -11.08
CA ALA A 96 11.79 19.16 -10.87
C ALA A 96 10.90 18.09 -10.23
N ALA A 97 10.98 16.82 -10.66
CA ALA A 97 10.26 15.72 -10.03
C ALA A 97 10.67 15.51 -8.57
N ALA A 98 11.97 15.63 -8.26
CA ALA A 98 12.47 15.54 -6.89
C ALA A 98 11.89 16.65 -6.00
N LEU A 99 11.91 17.89 -6.50
CA LEU A 99 11.39 19.05 -5.77
C LEU A 99 9.88 18.95 -5.56
N ILE A 100 9.11 18.64 -6.61
CA ILE A 100 7.64 18.52 -6.52
C ILE A 100 7.26 17.32 -5.65
N GLY A 101 7.97 16.18 -5.77
CA GLY A 101 7.76 15.01 -4.92
C GLY A 101 8.09 15.26 -3.46
N GLY A 102 9.17 16.00 -3.17
CA GLY A 102 9.53 16.42 -1.81
C GLY A 102 8.51 17.41 -1.22
N LEU A 103 8.06 18.39 -2.01
CA LEU A 103 7.00 19.33 -1.63
C LEU A 103 5.67 18.62 -1.38
N TYR A 104 5.34 17.59 -2.16
CA TYR A 104 4.17 16.76 -1.94
C TYR A 104 4.28 15.98 -0.62
N GLY A 105 5.43 15.36 -0.34
CA GLY A 105 5.68 14.69 0.94
C GLY A 105 5.57 15.65 2.13
N TRP A 106 6.13 16.87 2.01
CA TRP A 106 5.98 17.91 3.02
C TRP A 106 4.52 18.34 3.19
N GLY A 107 3.83 18.57 2.08
CA GLY A 107 2.42 18.95 2.04
C GLY A 107 1.50 17.91 2.66
N LEU A 108 1.81 16.61 2.55
CA LEU A 108 1.08 15.56 3.25
C LEU A 108 1.25 15.64 4.77
N VAL A 109 2.46 15.93 5.27
CA VAL A 109 2.68 16.05 6.72
C VAL A 109 2.00 17.31 7.26
N VAL A 110 2.24 18.46 6.62
CA VAL A 110 1.62 19.74 7.03
C VAL A 110 0.10 19.68 6.86
N GLY A 111 -0.38 19.06 5.78
CA GLY A 111 -1.80 18.84 5.53
C GLY A 111 -2.44 17.97 6.61
N LEU A 112 -1.79 16.87 7.01
CA LEU A 112 -2.25 16.02 8.10
C LEU A 112 -2.30 16.79 9.43
N GLU A 113 -1.25 17.54 9.80
CA GLU A 113 -1.22 18.34 11.02
C GLU A 113 -2.27 19.45 11.02
N GLY A 114 -2.40 20.16 9.90
CA GLY A 114 -3.37 21.24 9.69
C GLY A 114 -4.79 20.71 9.78
N PHE A 115 -5.07 19.57 9.15
CA PHE A 115 -6.34 18.88 9.23
C PHE A 115 -6.63 18.48 10.68
N VAL A 116 -5.72 17.79 11.37
CA VAL A 116 -5.92 17.40 12.78
C VAL A 116 -6.19 18.60 13.69
N LYS A 117 -5.51 19.74 13.48
CA LYS A 117 -5.77 20.98 14.24
C LYS A 117 -7.14 21.59 13.93
N LEU A 118 -7.54 21.61 12.66
CA LEU A 118 -8.86 22.10 12.23
C LEU A 118 -9.98 21.26 12.86
N PHE A 119 -9.85 19.94 12.86
CA PHE A 119 -10.85 19.04 13.44
C PHE A 119 -10.92 19.09 14.96
N LYS A 120 -9.83 19.50 15.64
CA LYS A 120 -9.88 19.80 17.08
C LYS A 120 -10.64 21.08 17.41
N HIS A 121 -10.81 21.99 16.45
CA HIS A 121 -11.62 23.20 16.62
C HIS A 121 -13.10 22.97 16.31
N LEU A 122 -13.45 21.86 15.66
CA LEU A 122 -14.84 21.52 15.37
C LEU A 122 -15.50 20.85 16.58
N PRO A 123 -16.74 21.22 16.93
CA PRO A 123 -17.48 20.62 18.04
C PRO A 123 -17.93 19.18 17.74
N LEU A 124 -17.87 18.75 16.47
CA LEU A 124 -18.24 17.42 16.00
C LEU A 124 -16.99 16.60 15.62
N ASN A 125 -16.94 15.36 16.12
CA ASN A 125 -15.85 14.44 15.80
C ASN A 125 -16.13 13.70 14.48
N PHE A 126 -15.56 14.21 13.39
CA PHE A 126 -15.65 13.59 12.07
C PHE A 126 -14.57 12.53 11.82
N LEU A 127 -13.57 12.39 12.70
CA LEU A 127 -12.48 11.42 12.51
C LEU A 127 -12.98 9.99 12.67
N ASP A 128 -13.91 9.76 13.61
CA ASP A 128 -14.47 8.42 13.83
C ASP A 128 -15.33 7.94 12.65
N PRO A 129 -16.30 8.72 12.11
CA PRO A 129 -17.01 8.34 10.89
C PRO A 129 -16.11 8.22 9.66
N LEU A 130 -15.09 9.08 9.52
CA LEU A 130 -14.14 9.00 8.40
C LEU A 130 -13.34 7.70 8.43
N GLY A 131 -13.02 7.19 9.62
CA GLY A 131 -12.38 5.89 9.80
C GLY A 131 -13.24 4.71 9.38
N GLN A 132 -14.55 4.80 9.56
CA GLN A 132 -15.48 3.75 9.14
C GLN A 132 -15.59 3.63 7.62
N VAL A 133 -15.25 4.68 6.85
CA VAL A 133 -15.15 4.60 5.38
C VAL A 133 -14.10 3.59 4.94
N GLY A 134 -13.06 3.38 5.75
CA GLY A 134 -12.03 2.39 5.48
C GLY A 134 -12.51 0.93 5.60
N THR A 135 -13.46 0.65 6.48
CA THR A 135 -13.89 -0.72 6.79
C THR A 135 -14.47 -1.47 5.59
N PRO A 136 -15.45 -0.91 4.82
CA PRO A 136 -15.94 -1.54 3.60
C PRO A 136 -14.82 -1.81 2.58
N VAL A 137 -13.84 -0.92 2.52
CA VAL A 137 -12.72 -1.06 1.60
C VAL A 137 -11.89 -2.30 1.96
N VAL A 138 -11.47 -2.45 3.22
CA VAL A 138 -10.70 -3.65 3.68
C VAL A 138 -11.49 -4.94 3.48
N VAL A 139 -12.81 -4.92 3.75
CA VAL A 139 -13.66 -6.09 3.49
C VAL A 139 -13.71 -6.43 2.00
N THR A 140 -13.73 -5.43 1.11
CA THR A 140 -13.74 -5.65 -0.34
C THR A 140 -12.44 -6.28 -0.84
N PHE A 141 -11.29 -6.00 -0.19
CA PHE A 141 -9.99 -6.61 -0.58
C PHE A 141 -10.03 -8.14 -0.55
N MET A 142 -10.83 -8.76 0.32
CA MET A 142 -10.96 -10.24 0.35
C MET A 142 -11.53 -10.82 -0.94
N ALA A 143 -12.29 -10.02 -1.71
CA ALA A 143 -12.91 -10.44 -2.95
C ALA A 143 -11.93 -10.39 -4.15
N PHE A 144 -10.81 -9.65 -4.05
CA PHE A 144 -9.89 -9.47 -5.17
C PHE A 144 -9.30 -10.78 -5.71
N PRO A 145 -8.82 -11.73 -4.90
CA PRO A 145 -8.34 -13.01 -5.43
C PRO A 145 -9.43 -13.78 -6.17
N ALA A 146 -10.67 -13.76 -5.65
CA ALA A 146 -11.80 -14.42 -6.30
C ALA A 146 -12.21 -13.76 -7.62
N LEU A 147 -12.18 -12.43 -7.69
CA LEU A 147 -12.41 -11.67 -8.92
C LEU A 147 -11.33 -11.95 -9.96
N ALA A 148 -10.05 -11.98 -9.55
CA ALA A 148 -8.96 -12.36 -10.43
C ALA A 148 -9.15 -13.77 -11.00
N VAL A 149 -9.54 -14.75 -10.17
CA VAL A 149 -9.85 -16.11 -10.63
C VAL A 149 -11.06 -16.13 -11.58
N ALA A 150 -12.10 -15.35 -11.28
CA ALA A 150 -13.28 -15.23 -12.14
C ALA A 150 -12.94 -14.71 -13.53
N MET A 151 -12.08 -13.68 -13.59
CA MET A 151 -11.65 -13.03 -14.82
C MET A 151 -10.61 -13.84 -15.60
N GLN A 152 -9.69 -14.53 -14.93
CA GLN A 152 -8.58 -15.25 -15.58
C GLN A 152 -8.89 -16.70 -15.92
N PHE A 153 -9.63 -17.42 -15.07
CA PHE A 153 -9.76 -18.88 -15.17
C PHE A 153 -11.19 -19.39 -15.36
N SER A 154 -12.20 -18.65 -14.88
CA SER A 154 -13.64 -18.77 -15.16
C SER A 154 -14.48 -18.29 -13.97
N VAL A 155 -15.69 -17.79 -14.26
CA VAL A 155 -16.66 -17.35 -13.26
C VAL A 155 -16.97 -18.43 -12.22
N LYS A 156 -17.09 -19.71 -12.63
CA LYS A 156 -17.38 -20.83 -11.70
C LYS A 156 -16.28 -21.01 -10.65
N LYS A 157 -15.00 -21.02 -11.08
CA LYS A 157 -13.84 -21.12 -10.16
C LYS A 157 -13.75 -19.89 -9.25
N GLY A 158 -14.09 -18.71 -9.77
CA GLY A 158 -14.14 -17.46 -9.01
C GLY A 158 -15.17 -17.50 -7.88
N VAL A 159 -16.39 -17.98 -8.16
CA VAL A 159 -17.45 -18.13 -7.16
C VAL A 159 -17.03 -19.12 -6.05
N ILE A 160 -16.44 -20.25 -6.42
CA ILE A 160 -15.94 -21.24 -5.43
C ILE A 160 -14.87 -20.61 -4.53
N THR A 161 -13.95 -19.84 -5.11
CA THR A 161 -12.90 -19.14 -4.37
C THR A 161 -13.50 -18.12 -3.41
N PHE A 162 -14.49 -17.35 -3.85
CA PHE A 162 -15.18 -16.36 -3.03
C PHE A 162 -15.91 -17.00 -1.84
N VAL A 163 -16.69 -18.06 -2.09
CA VAL A 163 -17.43 -18.78 -1.04
C VAL A 163 -16.46 -19.36 -0.02
N THR A 164 -15.36 -19.96 -0.46
CA THR A 164 -14.37 -20.56 0.43
C THR A 164 -13.64 -19.50 1.28
N ALA A 165 -13.28 -18.36 0.68
CA ALA A 165 -12.69 -17.23 1.40
C ALA A 165 -13.67 -16.62 2.41
N ALA A 166 -14.96 -16.53 2.07
CA ALA A 166 -16.01 -16.06 2.97
C ALA A 166 -16.23 -17.02 4.16
N ILE A 167 -16.20 -18.33 3.91
CA ILE A 167 -16.26 -19.35 4.98
C ILE A 167 -15.03 -19.24 5.89
N ALA A 168 -13.82 -19.10 5.31
CA ALA A 168 -12.59 -18.92 6.08
C ALA A 168 -12.64 -17.67 6.97
N ARG A 169 -13.22 -16.56 6.46
CA ARG A 169 -13.49 -15.36 7.26
C ARG A 169 -14.42 -15.67 8.42
N GLN A 170 -15.54 -16.34 8.17
CA GLN A 170 -16.51 -16.66 9.22
C GLN A 170 -15.94 -17.61 10.28
N LEU A 171 -15.09 -18.55 9.87
CA LEU A 171 -14.34 -19.42 10.79
C LEU A 171 -13.34 -18.61 11.62
N ALA A 172 -12.64 -17.64 11.03
CA ALA A 172 -11.75 -16.75 11.77
C ALA A 172 -12.50 -15.88 12.80
N VAL A 173 -13.72 -15.42 12.46
CA VAL A 173 -14.62 -14.74 13.42
C VAL A 173 -14.96 -15.67 14.57
N PHE A 174 -15.41 -16.87 14.25
CA PHE A 174 -15.78 -17.87 15.26
C PHE A 174 -14.61 -18.24 16.17
N ILE A 175 -13.40 -18.43 15.65
CA ILE A 175 -12.19 -18.75 16.43
C ILE A 175 -11.78 -17.59 17.34
N ASN A 176 -11.92 -16.34 16.87
CA ASN A 176 -11.66 -15.16 17.70
C ASN A 176 -12.65 -15.03 18.85
N GLU A 177 -13.94 -15.30 18.61
CA GLU A 177 -14.99 -15.26 19.65
C GLU A 177 -14.88 -16.43 20.64
N SER A 178 -14.46 -17.60 20.17
CA SER A 178 -14.29 -18.79 21.02
C SER A 178 -12.97 -18.83 21.81
N GLY A 179 -12.06 -17.86 21.60
CA GLY A 179 -10.88 -17.63 22.45
C GLY A 179 -9.87 -18.78 22.47
N VAL A 180 -9.86 -19.63 21.44
CA VAL A 180 -9.09 -20.89 21.39
C VAL A 180 -7.59 -20.67 21.19
N PHE A 181 -7.19 -19.57 20.53
CA PHE A 181 -5.78 -19.19 20.34
C PHE A 181 -5.26 -18.33 21.50
N LYS A 182 -4.86 -18.98 22.60
CA LYS A 182 -4.08 -18.36 23.68
C LYS A 182 -2.62 -18.82 23.57
N ILE A 183 -1.73 -17.93 23.13
CA ILE A 183 -0.29 -18.15 23.24
C ILE A 183 0.18 -17.43 24.50
N GLY A 184 0.57 -18.19 25.53
CA GLY A 184 1.16 -17.64 26.76
C GLY A 184 0.26 -16.69 27.57
N GLY A 185 -1.07 -16.87 27.54
CA GLY A 185 -2.02 -16.06 28.32
C GLY A 185 -2.54 -14.80 27.62
N ASN A 186 -2.04 -14.47 26.42
CA ASN A 186 -2.58 -13.39 25.59
C ASN A 186 -3.49 -13.97 24.49
N ALA A 187 -4.70 -13.43 24.36
CA ALA A 187 -5.60 -13.76 23.27
C ALA A 187 -5.00 -13.25 21.95
N VAL A 188 -4.63 -14.17 21.06
CA VAL A 188 -4.16 -13.82 19.72
C VAL A 188 -5.39 -13.61 18.85
N THR A 189 -5.75 -12.35 18.62
CA THR A 189 -6.82 -11.97 17.70
C THR A 189 -6.32 -12.15 16.27
N LEU A 190 -6.89 -13.12 15.54
CA LEU A 190 -6.57 -13.33 14.14
C LEU A 190 -7.24 -12.24 13.29
N ASN A 191 -6.52 -11.71 12.30
CA ASN A 191 -7.14 -10.81 11.34
C ASN A 191 -8.01 -11.62 10.36
N GLN A 192 -9.32 -11.43 10.43
CA GLN A 192 -10.32 -12.22 9.70
C GLN A 192 -10.22 -11.95 8.18
N GLU A 193 -10.03 -10.69 7.80
CA GLU A 193 -9.85 -10.25 6.42
C GLU A 193 -8.52 -10.78 5.84
N GLY A 194 -7.45 -10.81 6.65
CA GLY A 194 -6.15 -11.36 6.26
C GLY A 194 -6.20 -12.86 5.97
N ILE A 195 -6.88 -13.66 6.81
CA ILE A 195 -7.06 -15.10 6.58
C ILE A 195 -7.86 -15.35 5.30
N ALA A 196 -8.96 -14.60 5.09
CA ALA A 196 -9.78 -14.72 3.90
C ALA A 196 -8.97 -14.43 2.63
N LEU A 197 -8.11 -13.41 2.67
CA LEU A 197 -7.24 -13.02 1.57
C LEU A 197 -6.19 -14.10 1.27
N ILE A 198 -5.54 -14.68 2.30
CA ILE A 198 -4.58 -15.78 2.13
C ILE A 198 -5.26 -16.99 1.46
N VAL A 199 -6.44 -17.39 1.94
CA VAL A 199 -7.18 -18.51 1.35
C VAL A 199 -7.52 -18.22 -0.11
N GLY A 200 -8.02 -17.02 -0.42
CA GLY A 200 -8.27 -16.60 -1.80
C GLY A 200 -7.02 -16.68 -2.70
N MET A 201 -5.87 -16.25 -2.19
CA MET A 201 -4.59 -16.31 -2.91
C MET A 201 -4.11 -17.75 -3.14
N ILE A 202 -4.34 -18.67 -2.19
CA ILE A 202 -4.00 -20.09 -2.37
C ILE A 202 -4.79 -20.68 -3.53
N PHE A 203 -6.09 -20.39 -3.62
CA PHE A 203 -6.92 -20.84 -4.75
C PHE A 203 -6.46 -20.23 -6.07
N LEU A 204 -6.13 -18.94 -6.08
CA LEU A 204 -5.58 -18.27 -7.25
C LEU A 204 -4.32 -18.96 -7.76
N PHE A 205 -3.36 -19.23 -6.87
CA PHE A 205 -2.13 -19.95 -7.26
C PHE A 205 -2.40 -21.39 -7.66
N ALA A 206 -3.30 -22.10 -6.97
CA ALA A 206 -3.66 -23.47 -7.31
C ALA A 206 -4.29 -23.59 -8.69
N TYR A 207 -5.11 -22.61 -9.11
CA TYR A 207 -5.65 -22.56 -10.46
C TYR A 207 -4.60 -22.13 -11.48
N ALA A 208 -3.77 -21.12 -11.17
CA ALA A 208 -2.69 -20.68 -12.05
C ALA A 208 -1.69 -21.81 -12.35
N MET A 209 -1.33 -22.63 -11.36
CA MET A 209 -0.43 -23.78 -11.55
C MET A 209 -1.05 -24.94 -12.34
N LYS A 210 -2.39 -25.02 -12.38
CA LYS A 210 -3.12 -26.07 -13.12
C LYS A 210 -3.42 -25.67 -14.56
N GLU A 211 -3.35 -24.39 -14.89
CA GLU A 211 -3.41 -23.90 -16.25
C GLU A 211 -2.14 -24.38 -16.99
N LYS A 212 -2.29 -25.25 -17.98
CA LYS A 212 -1.16 -25.61 -18.84
C LYS A 212 -0.81 -24.41 -19.71
N ALA A 213 0.47 -24.06 -19.80
CA ALA A 213 0.93 -23.10 -20.78
C ALA A 213 0.59 -23.61 -22.19
N ASP A 214 -0.06 -22.80 -23.01
CA ASP A 214 -0.25 -23.10 -24.43
C ASP A 214 1.12 -23.28 -25.09
N GLU A 215 1.33 -24.43 -25.72
CA GLU A 215 2.61 -24.91 -26.30
C GLU A 215 3.12 -24.10 -27.50
N GLY A 216 2.68 -22.85 -27.70
CA GLY A 216 3.02 -22.02 -28.87
C GLY A 216 3.70 -20.69 -28.58
N SER A 217 3.86 -20.29 -27.32
CA SER A 217 4.43 -18.98 -26.95
C SER A 217 5.73 -19.11 -26.17
N GLY A 218 6.75 -19.68 -26.83
CA GLY A 218 8.14 -19.59 -26.39
C GLY A 218 8.65 -18.15 -26.48
N VAL A 219 8.02 -17.22 -25.75
CA VAL A 219 8.71 -16.04 -25.27
C VAL A 219 9.81 -16.63 -24.39
N ASP A 220 11.06 -16.40 -24.77
CA ASP A 220 12.20 -16.80 -23.97
C ASP A 220 12.13 -16.01 -22.66
N LEU A 221 11.38 -16.57 -21.70
CA LEU A 221 11.15 -16.01 -20.39
C LEU A 221 12.50 -15.72 -19.73
N ALA A 222 13.52 -16.54 -20.01
CA ALA A 222 14.86 -16.32 -19.51
C ALA A 222 15.46 -15.00 -20.04
N SER A 223 15.33 -14.65 -21.31
CA SER A 223 15.81 -13.35 -21.81
C SER A 223 14.99 -12.17 -21.29
N VAL A 224 13.65 -12.28 -21.26
CA VAL A 224 12.77 -11.21 -20.71
C VAL A 224 13.05 -10.96 -19.22
N PHE A 225 13.23 -12.01 -18.43
CA PHE A 225 13.58 -11.86 -17.01
C PHE A 225 15.03 -11.40 -16.84
N SER A 226 15.97 -11.85 -17.68
CA SER A 226 17.38 -11.45 -17.58
C SER A 226 17.57 -9.95 -17.80
N GLU A 227 16.93 -9.36 -18.80
CA GLU A 227 17.01 -7.91 -19.04
C GLU A 227 16.43 -7.11 -17.86
N LYS A 228 15.29 -7.55 -17.32
CA LYS A 228 14.68 -6.92 -16.13
C LYS A 228 15.57 -7.06 -14.90
N VAL A 229 16.18 -8.23 -14.68
CA VAL A 229 17.12 -8.48 -13.57
C VAL A 229 18.38 -7.62 -13.70
N ILE A 230 18.93 -7.46 -14.90
CA ILE A 230 20.08 -6.59 -15.15
C ILE A 230 19.73 -5.12 -14.85
N SER A 231 18.55 -4.67 -15.29
CA SER A 231 18.04 -3.32 -14.99
C SER A 231 17.86 -3.08 -13.49
N ILE A 232 17.32 -4.07 -12.76
CA ILE A 232 17.18 -4.02 -11.30
C ILE A 232 18.56 -3.95 -10.64
N LYS A 233 19.48 -4.87 -10.98
CA LYS A 233 20.85 -4.91 -10.41
C LYS A 233 21.57 -3.59 -10.61
N LYS A 234 21.44 -2.96 -11.78
CA LYS A 234 22.06 -1.66 -12.08
C LYS A 234 21.55 -0.53 -11.17
N ASN A 235 20.30 -0.61 -10.71
CA ASN A 235 19.66 0.42 -9.90
C ASN A 235 19.45 0.02 -8.44
N VAL A 236 20.02 -1.11 -7.99
CA VAL A 236 19.88 -1.65 -6.61
C VAL A 236 20.19 -0.60 -5.54
N VAL A 237 21.21 0.23 -5.74
CA VAL A 237 21.59 1.26 -4.76
C VAL A 237 20.43 2.21 -4.47
N TYR A 238 19.70 2.65 -5.48
CA TYR A 238 18.54 3.53 -5.28
C TYR A 238 17.38 2.82 -4.58
N LEU A 239 17.16 1.53 -4.89
CA LEU A 239 16.14 0.69 -4.25
C LEU A 239 16.46 0.45 -2.76
N VAL A 240 17.73 0.23 -2.43
CA VAL A 240 18.18 0.06 -1.05
C VAL A 240 17.99 1.37 -0.27
N ILE A 241 18.32 2.52 -0.86
CA ILE A 241 18.16 3.82 -0.20
C ILE A 241 16.69 4.10 0.13
N ILE A 242 15.77 3.92 -0.83
CA ILE A 242 14.35 4.16 -0.56
C ILE A 242 13.78 3.13 0.44
N GLY A 243 14.20 1.86 0.34
CA GLY A 243 13.83 0.82 1.31
C GLY A 243 14.30 1.14 2.72
N ALA A 244 15.54 1.63 2.88
CA ALA A 244 16.08 2.04 4.18
C ALA A 244 15.32 3.26 4.75
N LEU A 245 14.95 4.22 3.91
CA LEU A 245 14.15 5.37 4.33
C LEU A 245 12.74 4.96 4.78
N ILE A 246 12.08 4.06 4.04
CA ILE A 246 10.75 3.52 4.41
C ILE A 246 10.83 2.70 5.70
N ALA A 247 11.87 1.87 5.87
CA ALA A 247 12.09 1.12 7.09
C ALA A 247 12.32 2.04 8.30
N GLY A 248 13.11 3.11 8.12
CA GLY A 248 13.32 4.15 9.13
C GLY A 248 12.03 4.89 9.50
N ALA A 249 11.23 5.29 8.50
CA ALA A 249 9.94 5.96 8.73
C ALA A 249 8.92 5.05 9.44
N THR A 250 8.90 3.76 9.12
CA THR A 250 8.06 2.76 9.78
C THR A 250 8.50 2.50 11.21
N ASN A 251 9.82 2.44 11.48
CA ASN A 251 10.37 2.30 12.83
C ASN A 251 9.95 3.47 13.74
N LEU A 252 9.95 4.69 13.21
CA LEU A 252 9.48 5.89 13.91
C LEU A 252 7.95 5.99 14.00
N VAL A 253 7.19 4.99 13.52
CA VAL A 253 5.72 4.97 13.50
C VAL A 253 5.13 6.19 12.77
N LEU A 254 5.86 6.71 11.78
CA LEU A 254 5.41 7.81 10.92
C LEU A 254 4.60 7.29 9.74
N MET A 255 4.92 6.07 9.28
CA MET A 255 4.25 5.43 8.16
C MET A 255 3.84 3.99 8.46
N ALA A 256 2.79 3.55 7.79
CA ALA A 256 2.35 2.16 7.75
C ALA A 256 2.29 1.64 6.31
N GLY A 257 2.67 0.37 6.13
CA GLY A 257 2.75 -0.28 4.82
C GLY A 257 1.39 -0.57 4.18
N ASP A 258 0.39 -0.90 5.00
CA ASP A 258 -0.94 -1.30 4.54
C ASP A 258 -1.99 -0.94 5.62
N PRO A 259 -3.30 -0.93 5.28
CA PRO A 259 -4.36 -0.53 6.22
C PRO A 259 -4.52 -1.48 7.38
N ILE A 260 -4.22 -2.77 7.20
CA ILE A 260 -4.30 -3.76 8.27
C ILE A 260 -3.24 -3.42 9.31
N SER A 261 -1.99 -3.27 8.87
CA SER A 261 -0.88 -2.83 9.72
C SER A 261 -1.12 -1.45 10.32
N LEU A 262 -1.72 -0.52 9.57
CA LEU A 262 -2.07 0.82 10.06
C LEU A 262 -3.13 0.75 11.16
N ASN A 263 -4.18 -0.05 10.98
CA ASN A 263 -5.21 -0.24 12.00
C ASN A 263 -4.64 -0.91 13.25
N LEU A 264 -3.79 -1.92 13.08
CA LEU A 264 -3.10 -2.59 14.18
C LEU A 264 -2.13 -1.64 14.91
N LEU A 265 -1.39 -0.80 14.20
CA LEU A 265 -0.53 0.23 14.78
C LEU A 265 -1.34 1.32 15.49
N ALA A 266 -2.48 1.71 14.94
CA ALA A 266 -3.40 2.65 15.58
C ALA A 266 -3.97 2.07 16.88
N GLU A 267 -4.36 0.80 16.88
CA GLU A 267 -4.80 0.07 18.08
C GLU A 267 -3.68 -0.08 19.10
N GLY A 268 -2.46 -0.44 18.68
CA GLY A 268 -1.28 -0.53 19.53
C GLY A 268 -0.93 0.82 20.17
N LYS A 269 -0.99 1.90 19.39
CA LYS A 269 -0.81 3.28 19.87
C LYS A 269 -1.92 3.69 20.84
N ARG A 270 -3.19 3.30 20.59
CA ARG A 270 -4.31 3.51 21.53
C ARG A 270 -4.14 2.71 22.82
N ARG A 271 -3.66 1.45 22.76
CA ARG A 271 -3.34 0.65 23.95
C ARG A 271 -2.20 1.26 24.75
N MET A 272 -1.13 1.72 24.08
CA MET A 272 0.00 2.39 24.74
C MET A 272 -0.38 3.76 25.33
N LEU A 273 -1.22 4.54 24.65
CA LEU A 273 -1.79 5.78 25.17
C LEU A 273 -2.80 5.55 26.31
N GLY A 274 -3.55 4.44 26.26
CA GLY A 274 -4.43 4.00 27.35
C GLY A 274 -3.66 3.61 28.61
N LEU A 275 -2.54 2.90 28.45
CA LEU A 275 -1.58 2.61 29.53
C LEU A 275 -0.93 3.87 30.09
N ARG A 276 -0.60 4.85 29.24
CA ARG A 276 -0.04 6.16 29.66
C ARG A 276 -1.06 7.08 30.34
N ARG A 277 -2.37 6.82 30.17
CA ARG A 277 -3.47 7.55 30.81
C ARG A 277 -3.88 6.99 32.17
N LEU A 278 -3.31 5.86 32.61
CA LEU A 278 -3.43 5.42 33.99
C LEU A 278 -2.56 6.33 34.89
N PRO A 279 -3.16 7.01 35.90
CA PRO A 279 -2.40 7.87 36.80
C PRO A 279 -1.47 6.99 37.66
N GLY A 280 -0.18 6.96 37.29
CA GLY A 280 0.83 6.20 38.04
C GLY A 280 2.07 5.76 37.25
N LEU A 281 2.05 5.78 35.92
CA LEU A 281 3.14 5.23 35.10
C LEU A 281 3.90 6.27 34.25
N SER A 282 3.67 7.56 34.45
CA SER A 282 4.30 8.66 33.70
C SER A 282 5.82 8.79 33.89
N GLY A 283 6.43 8.02 34.81
CA GLY A 283 7.86 8.11 35.13
C GLY A 283 8.78 7.07 34.49
N LEU A 284 8.26 6.00 33.84
CA LEU A 284 9.10 4.82 33.53
C LEU A 284 9.60 4.69 32.09
N PHE A 285 9.19 5.58 31.18
CA PHE A 285 9.70 5.61 29.81
C PHE A 285 9.94 7.06 29.38
N ARG A 286 11.09 7.58 29.81
CA ARG A 286 11.82 8.65 29.12
C ARG A 286 12.78 8.03 28.14
#